data_AF-A0A847GPS5-F1
#
_entry.id   AF-A0A847GPS5-F1
#
_cell.length_a   1.000
_cell.length_b   1.000
_cell.length_c   1.000
_cell.angle_alpha   90.00
_cell.angle_beta   90.00
_cell.angle_gamma   90.00
#
_symmetry.space_group_name_H-M   'P 1'
#
loop_
_entity.id
_entity.type
_entity.pdbx_description
1 polymer ?
#
loop_
_entity_poly.entity_id
_entity_poly.type
_entity_poly.pdbx_seq_one_letter_code
_entity_poly.pdbx_strand_id
1 'polypeptide(L)'
;MSTDAAQSEQQAWYHGIDLFSRLTGPIAQLTRVQQSLLFAELSQIAYMPPEPALRCVQQIGFLDSFYFDHDGAQAYQFRTTTDCVIVCRGTEPNEWNDVKADANAVAALAETVGKVHSGFKREVDDLWPHIEQVLASNQLPLWFAGHSLGGAMATICAGRCKISNISSSPEGLFTYGSPRVGNRAYVNYYRLVHFRWVNNNDIVTRVPPAWMGYRHAGREMYIDSHGRVRDVEGWRRVIDRLRGFARGLHRLKIDHFSDHSIEDYIAHIHAAVEKQQQAMTQNAPPSRRGRSAGR
;
A
#
# COMPACT_ATOMS: atom_id res chain seq x y z
N MET A 1 14.69 19.60 -24.85
CA MET A 1 13.75 20.62 -24.35
C MET A 1 12.50 20.03 -23.69
N SER A 2 12.08 18.78 -23.97
CA SER A 2 10.95 18.13 -23.29
C SER A 2 11.32 17.40 -21.98
N THR A 3 12.57 16.97 -21.81
CA THR A 3 13.04 16.16 -20.68
C THR A 3 13.31 16.99 -19.42
N ASP A 4 13.87 18.21 -19.58
CA ASP A 4 14.22 19.08 -18.45
C ASP A 4 12.99 19.69 -17.76
N ALA A 5 11.91 19.93 -18.50
CA ALA A 5 10.65 20.44 -17.95
C ALA A 5 9.88 19.36 -17.17
N ALA A 6 9.87 18.12 -17.66
CA ALA A 6 9.25 16.99 -16.95
C ALA A 6 10.02 16.65 -15.66
N GLN A 7 11.35 16.70 -15.69
CA GLN A 7 12.18 16.51 -14.50
C GLN A 7 12.03 17.65 -13.48
N SER A 8 11.87 18.91 -13.92
CA SER A 8 11.67 20.03 -13.00
C SER A 8 10.28 20.05 -12.35
N GLU A 9 9.24 19.64 -13.07
CA GLU A 9 7.89 19.44 -12.50
C GLU A 9 7.84 18.23 -11.54
N GLN A 10 8.50 17.11 -11.87
CA GLN A 10 8.66 15.97 -10.94
C GLN A 10 9.43 16.40 -9.69
N GLN A 11 10.52 17.15 -9.83
CA GLN A 11 11.26 17.70 -8.68
C GLN A 11 10.40 18.62 -7.82
N ALA A 12 9.56 19.48 -8.43
CA ALA A 12 8.64 20.34 -7.70
C ALA A 12 7.55 19.56 -6.94
N TRP A 13 7.06 18.43 -7.49
CA TRP A 13 6.10 17.54 -6.81
C TRP A 13 6.66 16.94 -5.51
N TYR A 14 7.94 16.57 -5.49
CA TYR A 14 8.57 15.93 -4.33
C TYR A 14 8.78 16.84 -3.11
N HIS A 15 8.60 18.16 -3.26
CA HIS A 15 8.82 19.12 -2.18
C HIS A 15 7.56 19.44 -1.35
N GLY A 16 6.40 18.84 -1.65
CA GLY A 16 5.11 19.30 -1.10
C GLY A 16 4.09 18.22 -0.74
N ILE A 17 4.50 17.01 -0.33
CA ILE A 17 3.55 16.01 0.18
C ILE A 17 3.19 16.27 1.65
N ASP A 18 1.91 16.11 1.99
CA ASP A 18 1.43 16.18 3.37
C ASP A 18 1.73 14.85 4.08
N LEU A 19 2.54 14.92 5.15
CA LEU A 19 2.91 13.78 5.99
C LEU A 19 2.25 13.88 7.36
N PHE A 20 1.34 12.97 7.65
CA PHE A 20 0.55 12.85 8.86
C PHE A 20 1.13 11.86 9.88
N SER A 21 1.76 10.77 9.44
CA SER A 21 2.29 9.77 10.39
C SER A 21 3.54 10.24 11.12
N ARG A 22 3.64 9.89 12.40
CA ARG A 22 4.85 10.07 13.21
C ARG A 22 5.10 8.81 14.04
N LEU A 23 6.30 8.26 13.94
CA LEU A 23 6.75 7.08 14.67
C LEU A 23 7.54 7.51 15.90
N THR A 24 7.04 7.14 17.08
CA THR A 24 7.74 7.32 18.37
C THR A 24 8.13 5.97 19.01
N GLY A 25 7.87 4.86 18.32
CA GLY A 25 8.08 3.50 18.81
C GLY A 25 7.73 2.44 17.75
N PRO A 26 7.66 1.16 18.13
CA PRO A 26 7.41 0.06 17.20
C PRO A 26 6.10 0.20 16.42
N ILE A 27 6.12 -0.10 15.13
CA ILE A 27 4.93 -0.03 14.26
C ILE A 27 3.79 -0.92 14.77
N ALA A 28 4.12 -2.04 15.43
CA ALA A 28 3.15 -2.95 16.04
C ALA A 28 2.26 -2.29 17.11
N GLN A 29 2.68 -1.16 17.70
CA GLN A 29 1.90 -0.43 18.71
C GLN A 29 0.85 0.51 18.12
N LEU A 30 0.96 0.82 16.83
CA LEU A 30 -0.04 1.64 16.14
C LEU A 30 -1.35 0.86 15.99
N THR A 31 -2.47 1.57 16.04
CA THR A 31 -3.75 0.98 15.65
C THR A 31 -3.72 0.56 14.18
N ARG A 32 -4.59 -0.37 13.77
CA ARG A 32 -4.60 -0.86 12.37
C ARG A 32 -4.80 0.25 11.33
N VAL A 33 -5.61 1.26 11.66
CA VAL A 33 -5.87 2.39 10.75
C VAL A 33 -4.66 3.33 10.69
N GLN A 34 -3.97 3.56 11.82
CA GLN A 34 -2.70 4.31 11.83
C GLN A 34 -1.58 3.58 11.06
N GLN A 35 -1.46 2.26 11.21
CA GLN A 35 -0.55 1.45 10.38
C GLN A 35 -0.90 1.63 8.89
N SER A 36 -2.19 1.59 8.56
CA SER A 36 -2.63 1.77 7.18
C SER A 36 -2.30 3.18 6.65
N LEU A 37 -2.40 4.23 7.46
CA LEU A 37 -1.98 5.56 7.04
C LEU A 37 -0.48 5.61 6.74
N LEU A 38 0.33 5.12 7.69
CA LEU A 38 1.78 5.05 7.56
C LEU A 38 2.19 4.33 6.27
N PHE A 39 1.66 3.13 6.04
CA PHE A 39 2.04 2.34 4.86
C PHE A 39 1.49 2.94 3.55
N ALA A 40 0.42 3.74 3.59
CA ALA A 40 -0.06 4.48 2.42
C ALA A 40 0.91 5.62 2.06
N GLU A 41 1.35 6.40 3.05
CA GLU A 41 2.35 7.47 2.87
C GLU A 41 3.68 6.92 2.39
N LEU A 42 4.16 5.82 2.97
CA LEU A 42 5.37 5.15 2.48
C LEU A 42 5.21 4.65 1.04
N SER A 43 4.01 4.17 0.65
CA SER A 43 3.72 3.76 -0.72
C SER A 43 3.70 4.94 -1.70
N GLN A 44 3.31 6.14 -1.26
CA GLN A 44 3.45 7.37 -2.04
C GLN A 44 4.92 7.77 -2.16
N ILE A 45 5.67 7.73 -1.05
CA ILE A 45 7.09 8.07 -1.02
C ILE A 45 7.92 7.14 -1.92
N ALA A 46 7.50 5.88 -2.09
CA ALA A 46 8.20 4.95 -2.98
C ALA A 46 8.27 5.38 -4.45
N TYR A 47 7.43 6.34 -4.88
CA TYR A 47 7.51 6.94 -6.21
C TYR A 47 8.60 8.01 -6.34
N MET A 48 9.19 8.45 -5.23
CA MET A 48 10.17 9.52 -5.21
C MET A 48 11.59 9.01 -5.48
N PRO A 49 12.49 9.87 -6.02
CA PRO A 49 13.91 9.60 -6.04
C PRO A 49 14.50 9.45 -4.62
N PRO A 50 15.67 8.82 -4.47
CA PRO A 50 16.20 8.46 -3.16
C PRO A 50 16.39 9.62 -2.18
N GLU A 51 16.87 10.78 -2.63
CA GLU A 51 17.16 11.91 -1.75
C GLU A 51 15.88 12.57 -1.17
N PRO A 52 14.85 12.90 -1.97
CA PRO A 52 13.55 13.31 -1.43
C PRO A 52 12.86 12.24 -0.60
N ALA A 53 12.94 10.97 -1.00
CA ALA A 53 12.33 9.86 -0.25
C ALA A 53 12.90 9.78 1.17
N LEU A 54 14.23 9.82 1.29
CA LEU A 54 14.92 9.81 2.58
C LEU A 54 14.48 10.98 3.47
N ARG A 55 14.39 12.21 2.92
CA ARG A 55 13.92 13.37 3.67
C ARG A 55 12.50 13.19 4.21
N CYS A 56 11.59 12.63 3.40
CA CYS A 56 10.20 12.39 3.81
C CYS A 56 10.12 11.34 4.93
N VAL A 57 10.78 10.18 4.76
CA VAL A 57 10.71 9.12 5.79
C VAL A 57 11.40 9.52 7.09
N GLN A 58 12.42 10.38 7.05
CA GLN A 58 13.04 10.96 8.24
C GLN A 58 12.07 11.85 9.04
N GLN A 59 11.18 12.60 8.37
CA GLN A 59 10.14 13.38 9.06
C GLN A 59 9.09 12.47 9.74
N ILE A 60 8.86 11.28 9.21
CA ILE A 60 7.98 10.28 9.82
C ILE A 60 8.66 9.62 11.02
N GLY A 61 9.98 9.40 10.97
CA GLY A 61 10.77 8.79 12.05
C GLY A 61 11.63 7.59 11.63
N PHE A 62 11.79 7.35 10.34
CA PHE A 62 12.78 6.39 9.82
C PHE A 62 14.18 7.00 9.83
N LEU A 63 15.19 6.15 10.00
CA LEU A 63 16.58 6.56 10.13
C LEU A 63 17.32 6.49 8.80
N ASP A 64 17.06 5.44 8.03
CA ASP A 64 17.71 5.17 6.76
C ASP A 64 16.70 4.68 5.71
N SER A 65 17.15 4.78 4.46
CA SER A 65 16.49 4.23 3.29
C SER A 65 17.51 3.55 2.39
N PHE A 66 17.18 2.37 1.86
CA PHE A 66 17.94 1.70 0.82
C PHE A 66 17.05 1.54 -0.42
N TYR A 67 17.54 1.98 -1.57
CA TYR A 67 16.79 1.96 -2.83
C TYR A 67 17.22 0.77 -3.68
N PHE A 68 16.24 0.04 -4.21
CA PHE A 68 16.44 -1.06 -5.15
C PHE A 68 15.90 -0.64 -6.52
N ASP A 69 16.71 -0.80 -7.56
CA ASP A 69 16.34 -0.54 -8.94
C ASP A 69 17.01 -1.57 -9.85
N HIS A 70 16.20 -2.38 -10.54
CA HIS A 70 16.68 -3.35 -11.52
C HIS A 70 15.66 -3.53 -12.63
N ASP A 71 16.08 -3.28 -13.88
CA ASP A 71 15.25 -3.45 -15.08
C ASP A 71 13.85 -2.78 -15.01
N GLY A 72 13.75 -1.65 -14.31
CA GLY A 72 12.51 -0.89 -14.15
C GLY A 72 11.68 -1.29 -12.93
N ALA A 73 11.97 -2.44 -12.32
CA ALA A 73 11.39 -2.85 -11.05
C ALA A 73 12.06 -2.06 -9.91
N GLN A 74 11.26 -1.40 -9.07
CA GLN A 74 11.77 -0.50 -8.04
C GLN A 74 11.13 -0.76 -6.66
N ALA A 75 11.94 -0.63 -5.61
CA ALA A 75 11.48 -0.74 -4.22
C ALA A 75 12.38 0.05 -3.27
N TYR A 76 11.88 0.29 -2.07
CA TYR A 76 12.66 0.82 -0.96
C TYR A 76 12.65 -0.14 0.23
N GLN A 77 13.76 -0.18 0.95
CA GLN A 77 13.78 -0.53 2.36
C GLN A 77 13.81 0.75 3.17
N PHE A 78 12.96 0.86 4.19
CA PHE A 78 13.02 1.89 5.23
C PHE A 78 13.19 1.24 6.59
N ARG A 79 14.07 1.78 7.44
CA ARG A 79 14.29 1.23 8.79
C ARG A 79 14.17 2.25 9.90
N THR A 80 13.60 1.81 11.01
CA THR A 80 13.73 2.46 12.32
C THR A 80 14.70 1.63 13.17
N THR A 81 14.89 2.01 14.44
CA THR A 81 15.59 1.13 15.39
C THR A 81 14.80 -0.14 15.72
N THR A 82 13.50 -0.19 15.44
CA THR A 82 12.57 -1.24 15.87
C THR A 82 11.95 -2.03 14.72
N ASP A 83 11.95 -1.51 13.50
CA ASP A 83 11.20 -2.08 12.39
C ASP A 83 11.96 -1.95 11.06
N CYS A 84 11.70 -2.89 10.15
CA CYS A 84 12.14 -2.87 8.77
C CYS A 84 10.90 -2.92 7.85
N VAL A 85 10.85 -2.06 6.84
CA VAL A 85 9.74 -1.99 5.90
C VAL A 85 10.26 -2.11 4.47
N ILE A 86 9.73 -3.03 3.69
CA ILE A 86 9.93 -3.09 2.24
C ILE A 86 8.70 -2.50 1.54
N VAL A 87 8.92 -1.51 0.69
CA VAL A 87 7.87 -0.83 -0.07
C VAL A 87 8.17 -0.92 -1.55
N CYS A 88 7.32 -1.62 -2.30
CA CYS A 88 7.48 -1.73 -3.75
C CYS A 88 6.79 -0.55 -4.44
N ARG A 89 7.49 0.11 -5.36
CA ARG A 89 6.94 1.17 -6.21
C ARG A 89 5.98 0.55 -7.23
N GLY A 90 4.90 1.26 -7.55
CA GLY A 90 4.05 0.90 -8.69
C GLY A 90 4.50 1.60 -9.98
N THR A 91 3.67 1.53 -11.02
CA THR A 91 3.88 2.33 -12.24
C THR A 91 3.21 3.69 -12.14
N GLU A 92 3.67 4.63 -12.95
CA GLU A 92 3.07 5.97 -13.01
C GLU A 92 1.70 5.93 -13.71
N PRO A 93 0.77 6.85 -13.38
CA PRO A 93 -0.57 6.88 -13.98
C PRO A 93 -0.60 6.91 -15.51
N ASN A 94 0.43 7.50 -16.13
CA ASN A 94 0.53 7.61 -17.60
C ASN A 94 0.90 6.28 -18.26
N GLU A 95 1.68 5.43 -17.57
CA GLU A 95 2.08 4.09 -17.98
C GLU A 95 1.02 3.04 -17.62
N TRP A 96 0.03 3.42 -16.81
CA TRP A 96 -0.98 2.51 -16.31
C TRP A 96 -1.94 2.01 -17.40
N ASN A 97 -2.21 2.81 -18.45
CA ASN A 97 -3.00 2.33 -19.58
C ASN A 97 -2.32 1.14 -20.28
N ASP A 98 -0.99 1.17 -20.37
CA ASP A 98 -0.19 0.08 -20.93
C ASP A 98 -0.20 -1.13 -19.99
N VAL A 99 -0.03 -0.92 -18.68
CA VAL A 99 -0.14 -2.01 -17.68
C VAL A 99 -1.52 -2.65 -17.65
N LYS A 100 -2.60 -1.88 -17.85
CA LYS A 100 -3.96 -2.43 -17.93
C LYS A 100 -4.16 -3.21 -19.23
N ALA A 101 -3.62 -2.74 -20.35
CA ALA A 101 -3.64 -3.47 -21.61
C ALA A 101 -2.87 -4.79 -21.46
N ASP A 102 -1.68 -4.75 -20.87
CA ASP A 102 -0.83 -5.92 -20.62
C ASP A 102 -1.41 -6.86 -19.57
N ALA A 103 -2.02 -6.38 -18.48
CA ALA A 103 -2.67 -7.24 -17.50
C ALA A 103 -3.93 -7.93 -18.05
N ASN A 104 -4.56 -7.33 -19.07
CA ASN A 104 -5.67 -7.95 -19.79
C ASN A 104 -5.19 -8.88 -20.92
N ALA A 105 -4.04 -8.60 -21.55
CA ALA A 105 -3.49 -9.39 -22.66
C ALA A 105 -2.58 -10.54 -22.18
N VAL A 106 -1.86 -10.37 -21.07
CA VAL A 106 -0.87 -11.29 -20.50
C VAL A 106 -1.52 -12.08 -19.36
N ALA A 107 -2.54 -12.86 -19.68
CA ALA A 107 -3.01 -13.94 -18.81
C ALA A 107 -2.08 -15.17 -18.83
N ALA A 108 -0.77 -14.97 -19.05
CA ALA A 108 0.22 -16.03 -18.98
C ALA A 108 0.55 -16.30 -17.51
N LEU A 109 -0.04 -17.35 -16.96
CA LEU A 109 0.16 -17.76 -15.58
C LEU A 109 1.52 -18.45 -15.45
N ALA A 110 2.41 -17.94 -14.61
CA ALA A 110 3.66 -18.62 -14.29
C ALA A 110 3.41 -19.72 -13.25
N GLU A 111 4.00 -20.91 -13.46
CA GLU A 111 3.89 -22.01 -12.50
C GLU A 111 4.77 -21.75 -11.27
N THR A 112 4.13 -21.65 -10.11
CA THR A 112 4.73 -21.74 -8.77
C THR A 112 3.89 -22.74 -7.96
N VAL A 113 3.92 -22.72 -6.62
CA VAL A 113 2.99 -23.54 -5.82
C VAL A 113 1.51 -23.19 -6.09
N GLY A 114 1.26 -22.04 -6.72
CA GLY A 114 0.06 -21.77 -7.48
C GLY A 114 0.39 -21.00 -8.76
N LYS A 115 -0.62 -20.40 -9.38
CA LYS A 115 -0.43 -19.59 -10.58
C LYS A 115 -0.40 -18.11 -10.20
N VAL A 116 0.65 -17.40 -10.62
CA VAL A 116 0.87 -15.97 -10.40
C VAL A 116 0.88 -15.26 -11.74
N HIS A 117 0.45 -14.00 -11.78
CA HIS A 117 0.61 -13.16 -12.96
C HIS A 117 2.09 -13.06 -13.36
N SER A 118 2.44 -13.45 -14.58
CA SER A 118 3.84 -13.52 -15.03
C SER A 118 4.54 -12.17 -15.01
N GLY A 119 3.85 -11.08 -15.38
CA GLY A 119 4.38 -9.72 -15.32
C GLY A 119 4.87 -9.37 -13.91
N PHE A 120 3.97 -9.41 -12.91
CA PHE A 120 4.32 -9.12 -11.52
C PHE A 120 5.40 -10.05 -10.97
N LYS A 121 5.39 -11.33 -11.38
CA LYS A 121 6.41 -12.28 -10.97
C LYS A 121 7.78 -11.89 -11.51
N ARG A 122 7.87 -11.46 -12.77
CA ARG A 122 9.11 -11.05 -13.43
C ARG A 122 9.75 -9.86 -12.70
N GLU A 123 9.00 -8.79 -12.49
CA GLU A 123 9.47 -7.61 -11.73
C GLU A 123 10.06 -8.01 -10.36
N VAL A 124 9.42 -8.97 -9.69
CA VAL A 124 9.91 -9.46 -8.39
C VAL A 124 11.07 -10.44 -8.55
N ASP A 125 11.16 -11.24 -9.61
CA ASP A 125 12.33 -12.09 -9.89
C ASP A 125 13.60 -11.24 -10.03
N ASP A 126 13.46 -10.06 -10.64
CA ASP A 126 14.55 -9.13 -10.90
C ASP A 126 15.03 -8.44 -9.60
N LEU A 127 14.10 -8.03 -8.73
CA LEU A 127 14.43 -7.39 -7.46
C LEU A 127 14.77 -8.35 -6.31
N TRP A 128 14.15 -9.54 -6.28
CA TRP A 128 14.16 -10.41 -5.10
C TRP A 128 15.56 -10.80 -4.62
N PRO A 129 16.54 -11.15 -5.47
CA PRO A 129 17.88 -11.51 -5.00
C PRO A 129 18.53 -10.41 -4.14
N HIS A 130 18.36 -9.14 -4.53
CA HIS A 130 18.88 -8.00 -3.81
C HIS A 130 18.13 -7.75 -2.50
N ILE A 131 16.80 -7.86 -2.54
CA ILE A 131 15.95 -7.75 -1.33
C ILE A 131 16.29 -8.87 -0.34
N GLU A 132 16.39 -10.12 -0.80
CA GLU A 132 16.72 -11.28 0.01
C GLU A 132 18.09 -11.15 0.66
N GLN A 133 19.10 -10.66 -0.08
CA GLN A 133 20.43 -10.40 0.46
C GLN A 133 20.40 -9.40 1.63
N VAL A 134 19.65 -8.30 1.48
CA VAL A 134 19.52 -7.29 2.53
C VAL A 134 18.72 -7.85 3.73
N LEU A 135 17.67 -8.63 3.46
CA LEU A 135 16.83 -9.23 4.50
C LEU A 135 17.48 -10.41 5.22
N ALA A 136 18.50 -11.06 4.64
CA ALA A 136 19.18 -12.20 5.24
C ALA A 136 19.77 -11.88 6.63
N SER A 137 20.20 -10.63 6.84
CA SER A 137 20.71 -10.15 8.13
C SER A 137 19.66 -9.43 8.99
N ASN A 138 18.43 -9.25 8.49
CA ASN A 138 17.37 -8.54 9.21
C ASN A 138 16.81 -9.38 10.36
N GLN A 139 16.89 -8.81 11.56
CA GLN A 139 16.33 -9.35 12.80
C GLN A 139 15.16 -8.50 13.33
N LEU A 140 14.81 -7.41 12.65
CA LEU A 140 13.70 -6.55 13.05
C LEU A 140 12.36 -7.10 12.53
N PRO A 141 11.24 -6.83 13.22
CA PRO A 141 9.90 -6.90 12.68
C PRO A 141 9.84 -6.37 11.24
N LEU A 142 9.33 -7.21 10.33
CA LEU A 142 9.37 -6.95 8.90
C LEU A 142 7.97 -6.71 8.34
N TRP A 143 7.82 -5.60 7.62
CA TRP A 143 6.57 -5.17 7.03
C TRP A 143 6.71 -5.00 5.52
N PHE A 144 5.61 -5.22 4.80
CA PHE A 144 5.57 -5.01 3.36
C PHE A 144 4.44 -4.05 3.00
N ALA A 145 4.70 -3.15 2.05
CA ALA A 145 3.69 -2.26 1.52
C ALA A 145 3.86 -1.99 0.03
N GLY A 146 2.79 -1.51 -0.61
CA GLY A 146 2.86 -1.04 -1.98
C GLY A 146 1.53 -0.57 -2.53
N HIS A 147 1.60 0.35 -3.47
CA HIS A 147 0.45 0.90 -4.19
C HIS A 147 0.41 0.37 -5.63
N SER A 148 -0.79 0.14 -6.17
CA SER A 148 -1.00 -0.30 -7.56
C SER A 148 -0.21 -1.59 -7.90
N LEU A 149 0.58 -1.59 -8.97
CA LEU A 149 1.55 -2.65 -9.30
C LEU A 149 2.45 -3.01 -8.11
N GLY A 150 2.93 -2.01 -7.38
CA GLY A 150 3.76 -2.19 -6.19
C GLY A 150 3.05 -3.01 -5.11
N GLY A 151 1.72 -2.90 -4.99
CA GLY A 151 0.96 -3.77 -4.09
C GLY A 151 0.98 -5.25 -4.52
N ALA A 152 0.99 -5.52 -5.83
CA ALA A 152 1.14 -6.88 -6.34
C ALA A 152 2.54 -7.42 -6.07
N MET A 153 3.57 -6.63 -6.35
CA MET A 153 4.98 -6.96 -6.07
C MET A 153 5.18 -7.24 -4.58
N ALA A 154 4.71 -6.35 -3.70
CA ALA A 154 4.81 -6.50 -2.26
C ALA A 154 4.14 -7.79 -1.75
N THR A 155 3.03 -8.20 -2.37
CA THR A 155 2.36 -9.48 -2.05
C THR A 155 3.27 -10.68 -2.39
N ILE A 156 3.91 -10.65 -3.55
CA ILE A 156 4.84 -11.72 -3.96
C ILE A 156 6.09 -11.72 -3.08
N CYS A 157 6.67 -10.54 -2.81
CA CYS A 157 7.83 -10.39 -1.91
C CYS A 157 7.54 -10.91 -0.50
N ALA A 158 6.42 -10.54 0.10
CA ALA A 158 6.01 -11.03 1.43
C ALA A 158 5.82 -12.55 1.41
N GLY A 159 5.23 -13.09 0.34
CA GLY A 159 5.09 -14.51 0.12
C GLY A 159 6.42 -15.26 0.04
N ARG A 160 7.37 -14.76 -0.75
CA ARG A 160 8.73 -15.32 -0.86
C ARG A 160 9.45 -15.26 0.47
N CYS A 161 9.40 -14.11 1.14
CA CYS A 161 9.97 -13.95 2.47
C CYS A 161 9.45 -15.00 3.46
N LYS A 162 8.16 -15.32 3.41
CA LYS A 162 7.53 -16.32 4.29
C LYS A 162 8.04 -17.74 4.08
N ILE A 163 8.53 -18.07 2.89
CA ILE A 163 9.00 -19.42 2.52
C ILE A 163 10.53 -19.52 2.37
N SER A 164 11.22 -18.38 2.27
CA SER A 164 12.69 -18.29 2.27
C SER A 164 13.26 -18.60 3.64
N ASN A 165 14.55 -18.92 3.69
CA ASN A 165 15.29 -19.13 4.94
C ASN A 165 15.72 -17.81 5.61
N ILE A 166 14.87 -16.78 5.54
CA ILE A 166 15.09 -15.48 6.17
C ILE A 166 14.58 -15.57 7.62
N SER A 167 15.38 -15.09 8.57
CA SER A 167 15.05 -15.18 10.01
C SER A 167 13.81 -14.39 10.39
N SER A 168 13.60 -13.24 9.74
CA SER A 168 12.42 -12.39 9.94
C SER A 168 11.25 -12.85 9.07
N SER A 169 10.05 -12.88 9.67
CA SER A 169 8.81 -13.21 8.97
C SER A 169 7.97 -11.94 8.78
N PRO A 170 7.17 -11.83 7.70
CA PRO A 170 6.27 -10.70 7.53
C PRO A 170 5.25 -10.61 8.68
N GLU A 171 5.29 -9.52 9.44
CA GLU A 171 4.32 -9.15 10.48
C GLU A 171 3.02 -8.60 9.88
N GLY A 172 3.13 -7.92 8.74
CA GLY A 172 1.99 -7.37 8.03
C GLY A 172 2.31 -6.97 6.60
N LEU A 173 1.31 -7.10 5.74
CA LEU A 173 1.30 -6.64 4.36
C LEU A 173 0.16 -5.63 4.18
N PHE A 174 0.46 -4.48 3.60
CA PHE A 174 -0.49 -3.40 3.37
C PHE A 174 -0.47 -2.97 1.91
N THR A 175 -1.57 -3.18 1.20
CA THR A 175 -1.62 -2.84 -0.23
C THR A 175 -2.76 -1.90 -0.54
N TYR A 176 -2.53 -0.95 -1.46
CA TYR A 176 -3.46 0.12 -1.83
C TYR A 176 -3.72 0.04 -3.33
N GLY A 177 -4.98 -0.05 -3.74
CA GLY A 177 -5.31 -0.14 -5.17
C GLY A 177 -4.71 -1.37 -5.87
N SER A 178 -4.36 -2.43 -5.13
CA SER A 178 -3.60 -3.55 -5.69
C SER A 178 -4.45 -4.46 -6.60
N PRO A 179 -3.93 -4.89 -7.77
CA PRO A 179 -4.59 -5.86 -8.63
C PRO A 179 -4.58 -7.27 -8.01
N ARG A 180 -5.30 -8.20 -8.62
CA ARG A 180 -5.26 -9.62 -8.22
C ARG A 180 -3.93 -10.22 -8.64
N VAL A 181 -3.24 -10.86 -7.71
CA VAL A 181 -1.86 -11.33 -7.91
C VAL A 181 -1.79 -12.75 -8.48
N GLY A 182 -2.67 -13.64 -8.04
CA GLY A 182 -2.62 -15.05 -8.44
C GLY A 182 -3.94 -15.78 -8.25
N ASN A 183 -3.91 -17.08 -8.50
CA ASN A 183 -5.06 -17.96 -8.36
C ASN A 183 -5.32 -18.35 -6.90
N ARG A 184 -6.42 -19.09 -6.67
CA ARG A 184 -6.81 -19.56 -5.33
C ARG A 184 -5.71 -20.39 -4.63
N ALA A 185 -4.94 -21.18 -5.38
CA ALA A 185 -3.86 -21.98 -4.80
C ALA A 185 -2.75 -21.07 -4.27
N TYR A 186 -2.34 -20.07 -5.05
CA TYR A 186 -1.29 -19.13 -4.68
C TYR A 186 -1.67 -18.28 -3.47
N VAL A 187 -2.83 -17.62 -3.50
CA VAL A 187 -3.23 -16.69 -2.42
C VAL A 187 -3.52 -17.40 -1.09
N ASN A 188 -3.76 -18.71 -1.11
CA ASN A 188 -3.97 -19.51 0.10
C ASN A 188 -2.75 -20.33 0.51
N TYR A 189 -1.66 -20.29 -0.27
CA TYR A 189 -0.50 -21.14 -0.03
C TYR A 189 0.18 -20.82 1.30
N TYR A 190 0.27 -19.53 1.65
CA TYR A 190 0.79 -19.06 2.92
C TYR A 190 -0.21 -18.09 3.57
N ARG A 191 -0.22 -18.06 4.91
CA ARG A 191 -1.03 -17.10 5.68
C ARG A 191 -0.22 -15.84 5.93
N LEU A 192 -0.61 -14.74 5.29
CA LEU A 192 -0.11 -13.40 5.58
C LEU A 192 -1.19 -12.59 6.29
N VAL A 193 -0.76 -11.78 7.26
CA VAL A 193 -1.58 -10.73 7.84
C VAL A 193 -1.64 -9.59 6.82
N HIS A 194 -2.61 -9.66 5.90
CA HIS A 194 -2.71 -8.76 4.75
C HIS A 194 -3.95 -7.88 4.83
N PHE A 195 -3.75 -6.57 4.79
CA PHE A 195 -4.79 -5.55 4.68
C PHE A 195 -4.75 -4.93 3.28
N ARG A 196 -5.81 -5.15 2.51
CA ARG A 196 -5.92 -4.69 1.13
C ARG A 196 -6.95 -3.58 1.05
N TRP A 197 -6.49 -2.37 0.79
CA TRP A 197 -7.32 -1.19 0.67
C TRP A 197 -7.90 -1.05 -0.74
N VAL A 198 -9.20 -0.76 -0.80
CA VAL A 198 -9.96 -0.54 -2.03
C VAL A 198 -10.74 0.75 -1.90
N ASN A 199 -10.47 1.70 -2.79
CA ASN A 199 -11.22 2.94 -2.88
C ASN A 199 -12.33 2.83 -3.93
N ASN A 200 -13.58 2.81 -3.47
CA ASN A 200 -14.79 2.92 -4.28
C ASN A 200 -14.73 2.26 -5.69
N ASN A 201 -14.52 3.08 -6.73
CA ASN A 201 -14.54 2.68 -8.13
C ASN A 201 -13.17 2.43 -8.77
N ASP A 202 -12.12 2.33 -7.96
CA ASP A 202 -10.80 1.89 -8.38
C ASP A 202 -10.92 0.57 -9.17
N ILE A 203 -10.57 0.68 -10.45
CA ILE A 203 -10.67 -0.41 -11.43
C ILE A 203 -9.50 -1.39 -11.32
N VAL A 204 -8.36 -0.96 -10.78
CA VAL A 204 -7.13 -1.76 -10.67
C VAL A 204 -7.36 -2.95 -9.75
N THR A 205 -8.10 -2.72 -8.68
CA THR A 205 -8.53 -3.76 -7.73
C THR A 205 -9.44 -4.83 -8.37
N ARG A 206 -9.81 -4.68 -9.64
CA ARG A 206 -10.70 -5.58 -10.39
C ARG A 206 -10.00 -6.29 -11.54
N VAL A 207 -8.73 -6.01 -11.78
CA VAL A 207 -7.91 -6.71 -12.77
C VAL A 207 -6.82 -7.56 -12.10
N PRO A 208 -6.40 -8.67 -12.70
CA PRO A 208 -7.11 -9.39 -13.76
C PRO A 208 -8.49 -9.88 -13.27
N PRO A 209 -9.50 -9.97 -14.16
CA PRO A 209 -10.83 -10.46 -13.82
C PRO A 209 -10.88 -11.81 -13.10
N ALA A 210 -11.79 -11.95 -12.13
CA ALA A 210 -11.92 -13.17 -11.33
C ALA A 210 -12.37 -14.40 -12.14
N TRP A 211 -13.07 -14.22 -13.27
CA TRP A 211 -13.48 -15.32 -14.14
C TRP A 211 -12.28 -16.00 -14.84
N MET A 212 -11.11 -15.33 -14.92
CA MET A 212 -9.84 -15.94 -15.35
C MET A 212 -9.12 -16.72 -14.23
N GLY A 213 -9.79 -16.98 -13.10
CA GLY A 213 -9.24 -17.78 -11.99
C GLY A 213 -8.42 -16.99 -10.96
N TYR A 214 -8.18 -15.70 -11.19
CA TYR A 214 -7.50 -14.80 -10.25
C TYR A 214 -8.34 -14.52 -9.02
N ARG A 215 -7.70 -14.42 -7.86
CA ARG A 215 -8.32 -14.15 -6.56
C ARG A 215 -7.53 -13.10 -5.79
N HIS A 216 -8.21 -12.42 -4.88
CA HIS A 216 -7.56 -11.54 -3.91
C HIS A 216 -7.09 -12.33 -2.70
N ALA A 217 -6.01 -11.87 -2.09
CA ALA A 217 -5.55 -12.28 -0.76
C ALA A 217 -5.92 -11.21 0.28
N GLY A 218 -5.82 -11.57 1.55
CA GLY A 218 -5.99 -10.64 2.67
C GLY A 218 -7.41 -10.19 2.95
N ARG A 219 -7.54 -9.36 3.99
CA ARG A 219 -8.77 -8.70 4.39
C ARG A 219 -8.96 -7.43 3.57
N GLU A 220 -10.12 -7.29 2.91
CA GLU A 220 -10.48 -6.05 2.24
C GLU A 220 -10.80 -4.95 3.26
N MET A 221 -10.21 -3.78 3.07
CA MET A 221 -10.51 -2.54 3.77
C MET A 221 -11.12 -1.58 2.75
N TYR A 222 -12.42 -1.31 2.85
CA TYR A 222 -13.15 -0.57 1.82
C TYR A 222 -13.41 0.89 2.20
N ILE A 223 -13.13 1.79 1.26
CA ILE A 223 -13.50 3.20 1.32
C ILE A 223 -14.72 3.39 0.41
N ASP A 224 -15.84 3.83 1.00
CA ASP A 224 -17.09 4.05 0.27
C ASP A 224 -17.01 5.29 -0.63
N SER A 225 -18.02 5.47 -1.48
CA SER A 225 -18.07 6.61 -2.41
C SER A 225 -18.08 7.99 -1.73
N HIS A 226 -18.24 8.07 -0.40
CA HIS A 226 -18.13 9.32 0.39
C HIS A 226 -16.78 9.44 1.12
N GLY A 227 -15.80 8.59 0.82
CA GLY A 227 -14.50 8.60 1.47
C GLY A 227 -14.49 7.97 2.86
N ARG A 228 -15.50 7.18 3.23
CA ARG A 228 -15.60 6.59 4.58
C ARG A 228 -15.16 5.14 4.58
N VAL A 229 -14.30 4.79 5.53
CA VAL A 229 -13.87 3.40 5.77
C VAL A 229 -15.02 2.61 6.39
N ARG A 230 -15.53 1.59 5.68
CA ARG A 230 -16.69 0.79 6.10
C ARG A 230 -16.62 -0.63 5.55
N ASP A 231 -17.09 -1.60 6.33
CA ASP A 231 -17.40 -2.93 5.82
C ASP A 231 -18.72 -2.87 5.01
N VAL A 232 -18.63 -2.94 3.68
CA VAL A 232 -19.77 -2.87 2.76
C VAL A 232 -19.76 -4.05 1.81
N GLU A 233 -20.82 -4.87 1.88
CA GLU A 233 -20.95 -6.12 1.12
C GLU A 233 -22.24 -6.16 0.27
N GLY A 234 -22.27 -7.11 -0.67
CA GLY A 234 -23.46 -7.47 -1.46
C GLY A 234 -24.08 -6.30 -2.24
N TRP A 235 -25.41 -6.21 -2.22
CA TRP A 235 -26.17 -5.17 -2.95
C TRP A 235 -25.84 -3.75 -2.51
N ARG A 236 -25.49 -3.54 -1.23
CA ARG A 236 -25.09 -2.20 -0.74
C ARG A 236 -23.82 -1.72 -1.43
N ARG A 237 -22.89 -2.63 -1.73
CA ARG A 237 -21.67 -2.34 -2.48
C ARG A 237 -21.96 -1.96 -3.92
N VAL A 238 -22.92 -2.64 -4.57
CA VAL A 238 -23.35 -2.30 -5.93
C VAL A 238 -23.95 -0.90 -5.98
N ILE A 239 -24.85 -0.58 -5.06
CA ILE A 239 -25.47 0.76 -4.96
C ILE A 239 -24.42 1.83 -4.70
N ASP A 240 -23.47 1.58 -3.79
CA ASP A 240 -22.40 2.53 -3.48
C ASP A 240 -21.55 2.86 -4.72
N ARG A 241 -21.20 1.85 -5.51
CA ARG A 241 -20.46 2.04 -6.77
C ARG A 241 -21.25 2.84 -7.80
N LEU A 242 -22.54 2.56 -7.97
CA LEU A 242 -23.41 3.34 -8.88
C LEU A 242 -23.48 4.80 -8.44
N ARG A 243 -23.59 5.06 -7.13
CA ARG A 243 -23.54 6.43 -6.58
C ARG A 243 -22.19 7.09 -6.80
N GLY A 244 -21.09 6.35 -6.64
CA GLY A 244 -19.74 6.84 -6.93
C GLY A 244 -19.60 7.25 -8.39
N PHE A 245 -20.08 6.41 -9.30
CA PHE A 245 -20.08 6.69 -10.74
C PHE A 245 -20.90 7.95 -11.10
N ALA A 246 -22.15 8.04 -10.61
CA ALA A 246 -23.00 9.19 -10.85
C ALA A 246 -22.40 10.50 -10.31
N ARG A 247 -21.73 10.45 -9.14
CA ARG A 247 -21.03 11.62 -8.58
C ARG A 247 -19.78 12.00 -9.34
N GLY A 248 -19.02 11.03 -9.87
CA GLY A 248 -17.89 11.30 -10.76
C GLY A 248 -18.34 12.07 -12.01
N LEU A 249 -19.45 11.63 -12.62
CA LEU A 249 -20.06 12.29 -13.78
C LEU A 249 -20.47 13.74 -13.46
N HIS A 250 -21.11 13.97 -12.31
CA HIS A 250 -21.53 15.31 -11.87
C HIS A 250 -20.34 16.24 -11.55
N ARG A 251 -19.19 15.70 -11.12
CA ARG A 251 -17.99 16.47 -10.75
C ARG A 251 -17.02 16.68 -11.91
N LEU A 252 -17.37 16.26 -13.13
CA LEU A 252 -16.44 16.19 -14.28
C LEU A 252 -15.16 15.39 -13.98
N LYS A 253 -15.18 14.53 -12.95
CA LYS A 253 -14.11 13.58 -12.59
C LYS A 253 -14.49 12.21 -13.12
N ILE A 254 -14.46 12.05 -14.44
CA ILE A 254 -14.92 10.83 -15.14
C ILE A 254 -13.85 9.72 -15.15
N ASP A 255 -12.73 9.89 -14.45
CA ASP A 255 -11.68 8.89 -14.48
C ASP A 255 -11.76 7.92 -13.30
N HIS A 256 -12.02 6.65 -13.60
CA HIS A 256 -11.82 5.52 -12.68
C HIS A 256 -10.40 5.47 -12.08
N PHE A 257 -9.47 6.23 -12.67
CA PHE A 257 -8.09 6.41 -12.23
C PHE A 257 -7.93 7.46 -11.12
N SER A 258 -8.89 8.38 -10.92
CA SER A 258 -8.86 9.28 -9.76
C SER A 258 -9.02 8.50 -8.46
N ASP A 259 -10.00 7.59 -8.40
CA ASP A 259 -10.18 6.70 -7.23
C ASP A 259 -8.96 5.77 -7.01
N HIS A 260 -8.05 5.67 -7.98
CA HIS A 260 -6.82 4.89 -7.86
C HIS A 260 -5.62 5.70 -7.32
N SER A 261 -5.68 7.03 -7.23
CA SER A 261 -4.56 7.84 -6.72
C SER A 261 -4.28 7.55 -5.25
N ILE A 262 -2.99 7.37 -4.90
CA ILE A 262 -2.56 7.10 -3.53
C ILE A 262 -2.88 8.27 -2.58
N GLU A 263 -2.93 9.50 -3.09
CA GLU A 263 -3.32 10.70 -2.36
C GLU A 263 -4.76 10.58 -1.81
N ASP A 264 -5.71 10.10 -2.63
CA ASP A 264 -7.10 9.90 -2.21
C ASP A 264 -7.20 8.79 -1.15
N TYR A 265 -6.41 7.72 -1.27
CA TYR A 265 -6.29 6.70 -0.22
C TYR A 265 -5.79 7.32 1.10
N ILE A 266 -4.70 8.09 1.06
CA ILE A 266 -4.12 8.75 2.23
C ILE A 266 -5.15 9.68 2.88
N ALA A 267 -5.81 10.53 2.10
CA ALA A 267 -6.80 11.48 2.60
C ALA A 267 -7.96 10.78 3.33
N HIS A 268 -8.51 9.71 2.75
CA HIS A 268 -9.61 8.97 3.35
C HIS A 268 -9.19 8.16 4.59
N ILE A 269 -7.99 7.58 4.58
CA ILE A 269 -7.46 6.84 5.73
C ILE A 269 -7.12 7.81 6.87
N HIS A 270 -6.54 8.97 6.56
CA HIS A 270 -6.23 10.01 7.55
C HIS A 270 -7.50 10.49 8.25
N ALA A 271 -8.56 10.81 7.51
CA ALA A 271 -9.85 11.18 8.09
C ALA A 271 -10.43 10.08 9.00
N ALA A 272 -10.16 8.80 8.69
CA ALA A 272 -10.55 7.68 9.56
C ALA A 272 -9.71 7.59 10.83
N VAL A 273 -8.40 7.89 10.76
CA VAL A 273 -7.52 8.01 11.94
C VAL A 273 -8.01 9.12 12.87
N GLU A 274 -8.27 10.32 12.33
CA GLU A 274 -8.75 11.46 13.12
C GLU A 274 -10.05 11.12 13.85
N LYS A 275 -11.00 10.50 13.14
CA LYS A 275 -12.27 10.07 13.72
C LYS A 275 -12.06 9.03 14.83
N GLN A 276 -11.14 8.09 14.65
CA GLN A 276 -10.83 7.09 15.67
C GLN A 276 -10.21 7.73 16.91
N GLN A 277 -9.27 8.66 16.73
CA GLN A 277 -8.64 9.39 17.84
C GLN A 277 -9.65 10.23 18.61
N GLN A 278 -10.55 10.95 17.91
CA GLN A 278 -11.63 11.70 18.55
C GLN A 278 -12.53 10.80 19.41
N ALA A 279 -12.90 9.62 18.90
CA ALA A 279 -13.71 8.66 19.64
C ALA A 279 -12.99 8.08 20.86
N MET A 280 -11.67 7.84 20.78
CA MET A 280 -10.86 7.39 21.91
C MET A 280 -10.77 8.45 23.01
N THR A 281 -10.57 9.72 22.64
CA THR A 281 -10.50 10.85 23.58
C THR A 281 -11.84 11.09 24.29
N GLN A 282 -12.96 10.99 23.57
CA GLN A 282 -14.30 11.16 24.16
C GLN A 282 -14.70 10.04 25.13
N ASN A 283 -14.17 8.83 24.93
CA ASN A 283 -14.46 7.66 25.77
C ASN A 283 -13.44 7.46 26.91
N ALA A 284 -12.47 8.37 27.07
CA ALA A 284 -11.51 8.30 28.17
C ALA A 284 -12.21 8.59 29.51
N PRO A 285 -12.05 7.73 30.54
CA PRO A 285 -12.64 7.99 31.84
C PRO A 285 -12.13 9.33 32.42
N PRO A 286 -12.98 10.11 33.11
CA PRO A 286 -12.56 11.39 33.67
C PRO A 286 -11.36 11.16 34.58
N SER A 287 -10.29 11.95 34.36
CA SER A 287 -9.09 11.86 35.18
C SER A 287 -9.48 12.04 36.64
N ARG A 288 -9.06 11.10 37.51
CA ARG A 288 -9.16 11.26 38.96
C ARG A 288 -8.29 12.46 39.33
N ARG A 289 -8.86 13.68 39.29
CA ARG A 289 -8.25 14.85 39.92
C ARG A 289 -7.98 14.47 41.36
N GLY A 290 -6.70 14.45 41.72
CA GLY A 290 -6.23 14.08 43.04
C GLY A 290 -7.05 14.80 44.09
N ARG A 291 -7.65 14.04 45.00
CA ARG A 291 -8.01 14.56 46.31
C ARG A 291 -6.69 14.97 46.96
N SER A 292 -6.37 16.25 46.89
CA SER A 292 -5.53 16.89 47.88
C SER A 292 -6.31 16.83 49.20
N ALA A 293 -6.13 15.73 49.94
CA ALA A 293 -6.45 15.72 51.35
C ALA A 293 -5.41 16.61 52.03
N GLY A 294 -5.76 17.88 52.17
CA GLY A 294 -5.09 18.79 53.07
C GLY A 294 -5.56 18.53 54.51
N ARG A 295 -4.60 18.69 55.43
CA ARG A 295 -4.64 18.63 56.89
C ARG A 295 -4.42 17.27 57.52
#